data_AF-A0A967FI30-F1
#
_entry.id   AF-A0A967FI30-F1
#
_cell.length_a   1.000
_cell.length_b   1.000
_cell.length_c   1.000
_cell.angle_alpha   90.00
_cell.angle_beta   90.00
_cell.angle_gamma   90.00
#
_symmetry.space_group_name_H-M   'P 1'
#
loop_
_entity.id
_entity.type
_entity.pdbx_description
1 polymer ?
#
loop_
_entity_poly.entity_id
_entity_poly.type
_entity_poly.pdbx_seq_one_letter_code
_entity_poly.pdbx_strand_id
1 'polypeptide(L)' 'FKIEVKNTCDIGVKVEIQRNFPTQYWKIQKSGDFGEFEKIDLDTVKFTQSLEPRSAKKFEYVLTTYHGVRQEDLTR' A
#
# COMPACT_ATOMS: atom_id res chain seq x y z
N PHE A 1 -7.46 -4.66 -3.88
CA PHE A 1 -7.57 -4.56 -2.40
C PHE A 1 -8.16 -3.21 -2.04
N LYS A 2 -9.10 -3.20 -1.09
CA LYS A 2 -9.75 -1.99 -0.58
C LYS A 2 -9.51 -1.90 0.91
N ILE A 3 -8.93 -0.79 1.37
CA ILE A 3 -8.56 -0.60 2.77
C ILE A 3 -9.23 0.67 3.28
N GLU A 4 -9.90 0.52 4.42
CA GLU A 4 -10.47 1.62 5.18
C GLU A 4 -9.72 1.71 6.50
N VAL A 5 -9.16 2.88 6.77
CA VAL A 5 -8.51 3.19 8.05
C VAL A 5 -9.36 4.24 8.74
N LYS A 6 -9.81 3.93 9.96
CA LYS A 6 -10.67 4.82 10.75
C LYS A 6 -9.97 5.17 12.06
N ASN A 7 -9.80 6.46 12.31
CA ASN A 7 -9.38 6.98 13.59
C ASN A 7 -10.61 7.28 14.46
N THR A 8 -10.78 6.55 15.55
CA THR A 8 -11.86 6.80 16.53
C THR A 8 -11.39 7.64 17.72
N CYS A 9 -10.10 7.98 17.78
CA CYS A 9 -9.54 8.79 18.84
C CYS A 9 -9.78 10.29 18.59
N ASP A 10 -9.76 11.05 19.68
CA ASP A 10 -9.89 12.52 19.69
C ASP A 10 -8.55 13.23 19.40
N ILE A 11 -7.49 12.46 19.14
CA ILE A 11 -6.18 12.95 18.70
C ILE A 11 -5.89 12.47 17.28
N GLY A 12 -5.11 13.24 16.53
CA GLY A 12 -4.61 12.82 15.22
C GLY A 12 -3.62 11.66 15.38
N VAL A 13 -3.67 10.70 14.47
CA VAL A 13 -2.81 9.51 14.50
C VAL A 13 -2.16 9.28 13.14
N LYS A 14 -0.91 8.79 13.18
CA LYS A 14 -0.19 8.32 12.00
C LYS A 14 -0.22 6.79 12.00
N VAL A 15 -0.79 6.21 10.95
CA VAL A 15 -0.89 4.75 10.79
C VAL A 15 0.07 4.33 9.69
N GLU A 16 1.02 3.47 10.04
CA GLU A 16 1.90 2.81 9.09
C GLU A 16 1.41 1.39 8.84
N ILE A 17 1.16 1.06 7.57
CA ILE A 17 0.70 -0.25 7.13
C ILE A 17 1.82 -0.86 6.31
N GLN A 18 2.44 -1.91 6.82
CA GLN A 18 3.44 -2.67 6.07
C GLN A 18 2.80 -3.91 5.44
N ARG A 19 3.13 -4.16 4.17
CA ARG A 19 2.68 -5.34 3.44
C ARG A 19 3.87 -6.02 2.77
N ASN A 20 4.01 -7.30 3.06
CA ASN A 20 4.91 -8.20 2.37
C ASN A 20 4.16 -8.86 1.21
N PHE A 21 4.81 -8.93 0.05
CA PHE A 21 4.30 -9.62 -1.14
C PHE A 21 5.06 -10.94 -1.33
N PRO A 22 4.40 -11.98 -1.85
CA PRO A 22 5.01 -13.30 -2.00
C PRO A 22 6.10 -13.38 -3.09
N THR A 23 6.32 -12.30 -3.84
CA THR A 23 7.28 -12.20 -4.93
C THR A 23 7.83 -10.78 -5.00
N GLN A 24 9.06 -10.62 -5.50
CA GLN A 24 9.67 -9.31 -5.83
C GLN A 24 9.18 -8.74 -7.16
N TYR A 25 8.49 -9.55 -7.97
CA TYR A 25 8.04 -9.20 -9.32
C TYR A 25 6.56 -8.82 -9.30
N TRP A 26 6.33 -7.55 -9.02
CA TRP A 26 5.00 -7.00 -8.88
C TRP A 26 4.90 -5.59 -9.43
N LYS A 27 3.68 -5.23 -9.81
CA LYS A 27 3.28 -3.86 -10.15
C LYS A 27 2.11 -3.48 -9.27
N ILE A 28 2.21 -2.31 -8.64
CA ILE A 28 1.13 -1.75 -7.83
C ILE A 28 0.51 -0.54 -8.56
N GLN A 29 -0.81 -0.54 -8.66
CA GLN A 29 -1.58 0.62 -9.09
C GLN A 29 -2.37 1.12 -7.88
N LYS A 30 -2.17 2.39 -7.53
CA LYS A 30 -2.70 3.03 -6.32
C LYS A 30 -3.87 3.92 -6.71
N SER A 31 -4.89 4.00 -5.87
CA SER A 31 -6.08 4.84 -6.11
C SER A 31 -6.70 5.31 -4.80
N GLY A 32 -7.40 6.45 -4.83
CA GLY A 32 -8.00 7.08 -3.65
C GLY A 32 -6.99 7.81 -2.75
N ASP A 33 -7.32 7.97 -1.47
CA ASP A 33 -6.51 8.69 -0.47
C ASP A 33 -5.33 7.84 0.00
N PHE A 34 -4.41 7.54 -0.89
CA PHE A 34 -3.33 6.58 -0.64
C PHE A 34 -2.19 7.10 0.25
N GLY A 35 -2.18 8.42 0.50
CA GLY A 35 -1.16 9.13 1.26
C GLY A 35 0.25 8.81 0.81
N GLU A 36 1.13 8.57 1.78
CA GLU A 36 2.54 8.29 1.53
C GLU A 36 2.74 6.80 1.23
N PHE A 37 3.49 6.50 0.17
CA PHE A 37 3.87 5.14 -0.19
C PHE A 37 5.37 5.05 -0.36
N GLU A 38 5.96 4.03 0.24
CA GLU A 38 7.37 3.72 0.11
C GLU A 38 7.57 2.23 -0.18
N LYS A 39 8.44 1.92 -1.14
CA LYS A 39 8.96 0.57 -1.33
C LYS A 39 10.18 0.43 -0.44
N ILE A 40 10.02 -0.24 0.71
CA ILE A 40 11.08 -0.38 1.71
C ILE A 40 12.01 -1.56 1.42
N ASP A 41 11.52 -2.56 0.68
CA ASP A 41 12.30 -3.72 0.21
C ASP A 41 11.77 -4.18 -1.18
N LEU A 42 12.42 -5.14 -1.80
CA LEU A 42 12.07 -5.75 -3.08
C LEU A 42 10.64 -6.30 -3.10
N ASP A 43 10.21 -6.94 -2.00
CA ASP A 43 8.88 -7.53 -1.82
C ASP A 43 8.03 -6.83 -0.76
N THR A 44 8.56 -5.83 -0.06
CA THR A 44 7.87 -5.18 1.06
C THR A 44 7.61 -3.71 0.80
N VAL A 45 6.37 -3.30 1.04
CA VAL A 45 5.91 -1.92 0.88
C VAL A 45 5.34 -1.38 2.19
N LYS A 46 5.46 -0.06 2.36
CA LYS A 46 4.91 0.69 3.47
C LYS A 46 3.93 1.74 2.94
N PHE A 47 2.76 1.79 3.54
CA PHE A 47 1.76 2.85 3.35
C PHE A 47 1.65 3.65 4.63
N THR A 48 1.65 4.97 4.52
CA THR A 48 1.63 5.87 5.67
C THR A 48 0.47 6.84 5.54
N GLN A 49 -0.45 6.76 6.50
CA GLN A 49 -1.69 7.52 6.54
C GLN A 49 -1.75 8.39 7.78
N SER A 50 -1.81 9.70 7.58
CA SER A 50 -2.11 10.65 8.64
C SER A 50 -3.62 10.84 8.73
N LEU A 51 -4.22 10.50 9.87
CA LEU A 51 -5.65 10.67 10.13
C LEU A 51 -5.87 11.75 11.18
N GLU A 52 -6.79 12.66 10.90
CA GLU A 52 -7.29 13.63 11.87
C GLU A 52 -8.15 12.93 12.93
N PRO A 53 -8.41 13.59 14.09
CA PRO A 53 -9.37 13.11 15.08
C PRO A 53 -10.70 12.71 14.45
N ARG A 54 -11.27 11.57 14.87
CA ARG A 54 -12.60 11.10 14.42
C ARG A 54 -12.78 10.99 12.89
N SER A 55 -11.71 10.83 12.12
CA SER A 55 -11.75 10.77 10.66
C SER A 55 -11.59 9.35 10.10
N ALA A 56 -11.97 9.14 8.84
CA ALA A 56 -11.73 7.91 8.11
C ALA A 56 -11.12 8.21 6.74
N LYS A 57 -10.15 7.40 6.32
CA LYS A 57 -9.57 7.44 4.98
C LYS A 57 -9.72 6.10 4.31
N LYS A 58 -10.05 6.14 3.02
CA LYS A 58 -10.23 4.94 2.19
C LYS A 58 -9.28 5.01 1.02
N PHE A 59 -8.56 3.92 0.82
CA PHE A 59 -7.66 3.81 -0.31
C PHE A 59 -7.72 2.41 -0.91
N GLU A 60 -7.41 2.33 -2.19
CA GLU A 60 -7.50 1.11 -2.96
C GLU A 60 -6.18 0.88 -3.71
N TYR A 61 -5.77 -0.37 -3.83
CA TYR A 61 -4.71 -0.74 -4.76
C TYR A 61 -4.99 -2.04 -5.47
N VAL A 62 -4.49 -2.11 -6.69
CA VAL A 62 -4.39 -3.34 -7.47
C VAL A 62 -2.94 -3.78 -7.45
N LEU A 63 -2.72 -5.02 -6.99
CA LEU A 63 -1.42 -5.67 -7.02
C LEU A 63 -1.44 -6.70 -8.15
N THR A 64 -0.59 -6.50 -9.15
CA THR A 64 -0.36 -7.47 -10.23
C THR A 64 0.96 -8.17 -9.95
N THR A 65 0.90 -9.48 -9.67
CA THR A 65 2.10 -10.32 -9.49
C THR A 65 2.40 -11.07 -10.78
N TYR A 66 3.68 -11.19 -11.11
CA TYR A 66 4.15 -11.85 -12.31
C TYR A 66 4.84 -13.17 -11.94
N HIS A 67 4.57 -14.23 -12.73
CA HIS A 67 5.14 -15.56 -12.54
C HIS A 67 5.67 -16.08 -13.89
N GLY A 68 6.83 -16.75 -13.89
CA GLY A 68 7.42 -17.37 -15.09
C GLY A 68 7.97 -16.37 -16.11
N VAL A 69 7.78 -16.61 -17.41
CA VAL A 69 8.32 -15.78 -18.52
C VAL A 69 7.99 -14.28 -18.45
N ARG A 70 6.91 -13.90 -17.76
CA ARG A 70 6.54 -12.49 -17.57
C ARG A 70 7.36 -11.79 -16.48
N GLN A 71 8.13 -12.55 -15.70
CA GLN A 71 9.11 -12.04 -14.76
C GLN A 71 10.26 -11.33 -15.50
N GLU A 72 10.68 -11.90 -16.64
CA GLU A 72 11.80 -11.41 -17.44
C GLU A 72 11.49 -10.06 -18.12
N ASP A 73 10.22 -9.82 -18.48
CA ASP A 73 9.72 -8.58 -19.09
C ASP A 73 9.79 -7.36 -18.15
N LEU A 74 9.66 -7.59 -16.84
CA LEU A 74 9.79 -6.55 -15.80
C LEU A 74 11.24 -6.10 -15.58
N THR A 75 12.20 -6.91 -16.02
CA THR A 75 13.66 -6.67 -15.90
C THR A 75 14.29 -6.11 -17.18
N ARG A 76 13.54 -5.97 -18.28
CA ARG A 76 14.03 -5.44 -19.56
C ARG A 76 13.70 -3.96 -19.73
#